data_AF-A0A956CCP1-F1
#
_entry.id   AF-A0A956CCP1-F1
#
_cell.length_a   1.000
_cell.length_b   1.000
_cell.length_c   1.000
_cell.angle_alpha   90.00
_cell.angle_beta   90.00
_cell.angle_gamma   90.00
#
_symmetry.space_group_name_H-M   'P 1'
#
loop_
_entity.id
_entity.type
_entity.pdbx_description
1 polymer ?
#
loop_
_entity_poly.entity_id
_entity_poly.type
_entity_poly.pdbx_seq_one_letter_code
_entity_poly.pdbx_strand_id
1 'polypeptide(L)'
;MSWSGQRWLIVGCVVTGLWTGCSLGLPPDSEYVSEDDAGTAATGGAAGSAGTGGTAGTGGTAGTGGTAGTAGTGGTANTGGTAGTGGTAGTGGTAGTGGTAGTGGTPGSIPMTGLELWLDASTLTQGPLATWPDQSGKNKNASQPDTTKQPAVTSTLLNGNRVVSFDGVDDYMSLPTGFKDFTQGISAFVVLQADQAKQNEGQLHLGNSLNTDLIRLSRDYTYESAVFNVNTNDVVFSTNGTYKVGFPTLITGLQIPGTATATTRLYIDTVQQMEKALPPATNTLRTINWVGRSNLSGTYFSGFMAEIILYSRALSQSELDQVHGYLQQKYGCCGN
;
A
#
# COMPACT_ATOMS: atom_id res chain seq x y z
N MET A 1 -8.94 -52.18 5.41
CA MET A 1 -8.01 -53.31 5.67
C MET A 1 -6.90 -53.26 4.64
N SER A 2 -5.66 -53.37 5.10
CA SER A 2 -4.43 -53.74 4.37
C SER A 2 -3.81 -52.77 3.36
N TRP A 3 -2.47 -52.83 3.34
CA TRP A 3 -1.43 -51.90 2.88
C TRP A 3 -0.91 -52.17 1.46
N SER A 4 -0.07 -51.20 1.00
CA SER A 4 1.12 -51.32 0.12
C SER A 4 0.87 -51.26 -1.39
N GLY A 5 1.66 -50.53 -2.20
CA GLY A 5 2.84 -49.71 -1.91
C GLY A 5 3.22 -48.89 -3.15
N GLN A 6 3.84 -47.73 -2.93
CA GLN A 6 4.46 -46.94 -3.99
C GLN A 6 5.84 -47.53 -4.34
N ARG A 7 6.15 -47.73 -5.63
CA ARG A 7 7.55 -47.74 -6.11
C ARG A 7 7.70 -47.03 -7.45
N TRP A 8 8.71 -46.18 -7.43
CA TRP A 8 9.22 -45.22 -8.40
C TRP A 8 9.72 -45.84 -9.70
N LEU A 9 9.54 -45.12 -10.83
CA LEU A 9 10.38 -45.28 -12.02
C LEU A 9 11.44 -44.17 -12.00
N ILE A 10 12.69 -44.57 -11.84
CA ILE A 10 13.87 -43.72 -11.93
C ILE A 10 14.14 -43.47 -13.41
N VAL A 11 14.12 -42.21 -13.86
CA VAL A 11 14.67 -41.82 -15.16
C VAL A 11 16.03 -41.20 -14.91
N GLY A 12 17.08 -42.03 -14.96
CA GLY A 12 18.46 -41.56 -15.01
C GLY A 12 18.84 -41.30 -16.46
N CYS A 13 19.22 -40.06 -16.78
CA CYS A 13 19.83 -39.72 -18.06
C CYS A 13 21.28 -39.29 -17.80
N VAL A 14 22.24 -40.12 -18.22
CA VAL A 14 23.68 -39.77 -18.23
C VAL A 14 24.00 -39.14 -19.57
N VAL A 15 24.57 -37.93 -19.56
CA VAL A 15 25.02 -37.24 -20.77
C VAL A 15 26.54 -37.19 -20.78
N THR A 16 27.17 -38.00 -21.63
CA THR A 16 28.54 -37.79 -22.10
C THR A 16 28.55 -37.88 -23.63
N GLY A 17 29.09 -36.83 -24.26
CA GLY A 17 29.46 -36.61 -25.66
C GLY A 17 29.08 -37.60 -26.80
N LEU A 18 28.63 -36.98 -27.90
CA LEU A 18 28.64 -37.43 -29.32
C LEU A 18 27.68 -38.58 -29.73
N TRP A 19 26.67 -38.20 -30.52
CA TRP A 19 25.83 -38.98 -31.47
C TRP A 19 24.83 -40.06 -30.96
N THR A 20 23.53 -39.71 -31.14
CA THR A 20 22.32 -40.46 -31.51
C THR A 20 22.02 -41.90 -31.05
N GLY A 21 20.82 -42.07 -30.48
CA GLY A 21 19.93 -43.21 -30.76
C GLY A 21 19.30 -43.86 -29.52
N CYS A 22 18.03 -43.58 -29.24
CA CYS A 22 17.21 -44.41 -28.34
C CYS A 22 15.89 -44.73 -29.06
N SER A 23 15.73 -45.97 -29.53
CA SER A 23 14.47 -46.44 -30.12
C SER A 23 13.51 -46.86 -29.01
N LEU A 24 12.27 -46.42 -29.12
CA LEU A 24 11.14 -46.85 -28.30
C LEU A 24 10.59 -48.14 -28.93
N GLY A 25 10.72 -49.26 -28.23
CA GLY A 25 10.01 -50.50 -28.58
C GLY A 25 8.75 -50.64 -27.72
N LEU A 26 7.57 -50.45 -28.32
CA LEU A 26 6.28 -50.84 -27.76
C LEU A 26 5.86 -52.20 -28.35
N PRO A 27 5.27 -53.12 -27.56
CA PRO A 27 4.64 -54.34 -28.07
C PRO A 27 3.21 -54.08 -28.62
N PRO A 28 2.68 -54.97 -29.49
CA PRO A 28 1.54 -54.70 -30.39
C PRO A 28 0.17 -55.22 -29.88
N ASP A 29 -0.87 -54.89 -30.67
CA ASP A 29 -2.26 -55.42 -30.72
C ASP A 29 -3.26 -54.70 -29.78
N SER A 30 -4.01 -53.68 -30.25
CA SER A 30 -5.29 -53.68 -31.02
C SER A 30 -6.33 -52.99 -30.10
N GLU A 31 -7.13 -51.99 -30.44
CA GLU A 31 -7.92 -51.70 -31.63
C GLU A 31 -8.32 -50.21 -31.59
N TYR A 32 -8.39 -49.55 -32.73
CA TYR A 32 -8.88 -48.17 -32.89
C TYR A 32 -10.42 -48.15 -32.84
N VAL A 33 -10.99 -47.31 -31.98
CA VAL A 33 -12.31 -46.69 -32.22
C VAL A 33 -12.18 -45.19 -31.90
N SER A 34 -12.24 -44.38 -32.95
CA SER A 34 -12.41 -42.94 -32.87
C SER A 34 -13.90 -42.63 -32.92
N GLU A 35 -14.44 -42.10 -31.82
CA GLU A 35 -15.71 -41.38 -31.84
C GLU A 35 -15.40 -39.90 -31.67
N ASP A 36 -15.71 -39.18 -32.74
CA ASP A 36 -15.90 -37.74 -32.76
C ASP A 36 -17.17 -37.38 -31.96
N ASP A 37 -17.26 -36.10 -31.62
CA ASP A 37 -18.49 -35.38 -31.26
C ASP A 37 -18.99 -35.41 -29.81
N ALA A 38 -18.83 -34.29 -29.12
CA ALA A 38 -19.96 -33.46 -28.65
C ALA A 38 -19.46 -32.23 -27.89
N GLY A 39 -19.63 -31.06 -28.47
CA GLY A 39 -19.65 -29.80 -27.72
C GLY A 39 -20.85 -29.72 -26.79
N THR A 40 -20.66 -29.13 -25.61
CA THR A 40 -21.61 -28.43 -24.71
C THR A 40 -20.96 -28.37 -23.33
N ALA A 41 -21.06 -27.34 -22.49
CA ALA A 41 -21.79 -26.08 -22.53
C ALA A 41 -21.03 -25.07 -21.66
N ALA A 42 -21.14 -23.79 -22.02
CA ALA A 42 -20.86 -22.68 -21.11
C ALA A 42 -21.62 -22.88 -19.80
N THR A 43 -20.92 -22.95 -18.67
CA THR A 43 -21.52 -22.97 -17.34
C THR A 43 -21.14 -21.70 -16.60
N GLY A 44 -22.16 -20.83 -16.48
CA GLY A 44 -22.41 -19.89 -15.38
C GLY A 44 -21.27 -18.99 -14.93
N GLY A 45 -21.29 -17.73 -15.36
CA GLY A 45 -20.69 -16.66 -14.57
C GLY A 45 -21.24 -16.70 -13.14
N ALA A 46 -20.34 -16.81 -12.16
CA ALA A 46 -20.71 -16.68 -10.76
C ALA A 46 -21.30 -15.27 -10.55
N ALA A 47 -22.48 -15.22 -9.95
CA ALA A 47 -23.14 -13.99 -9.57
C ALA A 47 -22.19 -13.15 -8.69
N GLY A 48 -22.08 -11.85 -8.99
CA GLY A 48 -21.32 -10.93 -8.17
C GLY A 48 -21.77 -10.97 -6.72
N SER A 49 -20.84 -11.10 -5.80
CA SER A 49 -21.11 -11.00 -4.37
C SER A 49 -21.76 -9.64 -4.07
N ALA A 50 -22.92 -9.65 -3.44
CA ALA A 50 -23.54 -8.44 -2.91
C ALA A 50 -22.56 -7.76 -1.93
N GLY A 51 -22.35 -6.45 -2.08
CA GLY A 51 -21.50 -5.68 -1.19
C GLY A 51 -21.96 -5.82 0.27
N THR A 52 -21.02 -6.02 1.17
CA THR A 52 -21.29 -5.99 2.61
C THR A 52 -21.72 -4.57 3.01
N GLY A 53 -22.88 -4.47 3.67
CA GLY A 53 -23.37 -3.20 4.20
C GLY A 53 -22.38 -2.61 5.20
N GLY A 54 -22.13 -1.29 5.09
CA GLY A 54 -21.24 -0.57 5.98
C GLY A 54 -21.68 -0.67 7.45
N THR A 55 -20.70 -0.66 8.35
CA THR A 55 -20.92 -0.55 9.80
C THR A 55 -21.46 0.83 10.16
N ALA A 56 -22.47 0.87 11.03
CA ALA A 56 -23.02 2.11 11.57
C ALA A 56 -21.94 2.90 12.34
N GLY A 57 -21.90 4.22 12.15
CA GLY A 57 -20.98 5.10 12.88
C GLY A 57 -21.17 5.03 14.39
N THR A 58 -20.10 5.25 15.15
CA THR A 58 -20.17 5.38 16.60
C THR A 58 -20.86 6.70 16.97
N GLY A 59 -21.80 6.63 17.92
CA GLY A 59 -22.55 7.79 18.41
C GLY A 59 -21.63 8.86 19.02
N GLY A 60 -21.97 10.13 18.80
CA GLY A 60 -21.26 11.26 19.40
C GLY A 60 -21.32 11.25 20.93
N THR A 61 -20.34 11.90 21.56
CA THR A 61 -20.30 12.11 23.01
C THR A 61 -21.49 12.97 23.46
N ALA A 62 -22.17 12.55 24.52
CA ALA A 62 -23.23 13.34 25.15
C ALA A 62 -22.67 14.67 25.66
N GLY A 63 -23.43 15.76 25.44
CA GLY A 63 -23.10 17.06 26.04
C GLY A 63 -23.10 16.99 27.57
N THR A 64 -22.25 17.79 28.21
CA THR A 64 -22.27 17.93 29.67
C THR A 64 -23.54 18.65 30.12
N GLY A 65 -24.19 18.14 31.16
CA GLY A 65 -25.36 18.77 31.76
C GLY A 65 -25.04 20.17 32.31
N GLY A 66 -25.95 21.11 32.14
CA GLY A 66 -25.83 22.46 32.71
C GLY A 66 -25.79 22.43 34.25
N THR A 67 -25.13 23.41 34.85
CA THR A 67 -25.10 23.59 36.31
C THR A 67 -26.49 23.98 36.83
N ALA A 68 -26.90 23.38 37.95
CA ALA A 68 -28.14 23.73 38.63
C ALA A 68 -28.06 25.17 39.18
N GLY A 69 -29.16 25.93 39.04
CA GLY A 69 -29.29 27.26 39.65
C GLY A 69 -29.33 27.18 41.18
N THR A 70 -28.86 28.23 41.85
CA THR A 70 -28.93 28.38 43.31
C THR A 70 -30.37 28.61 43.78
N ALA A 71 -30.78 27.91 44.84
CA ALA A 71 -32.08 28.11 45.48
C ALA A 71 -32.12 29.44 46.23
N GLY A 72 -33.24 30.17 46.12
CA GLY A 72 -33.49 31.38 46.90
C GLY A 72 -33.76 31.07 48.38
N THR A 73 -33.38 31.98 49.27
CA THR A 73 -33.68 31.88 50.71
C THR A 73 -35.13 32.28 51.00
N GLY A 74 -35.81 31.51 51.85
CA GLY A 74 -37.19 31.80 52.28
C GLY A 74 -37.26 32.94 53.30
N GLY A 75 -38.24 33.84 53.15
CA GLY A 75 -38.52 34.91 54.12
C GLY A 75 -39.36 34.43 55.31
N THR A 76 -39.13 35.00 56.48
CA THR A 76 -39.97 34.82 57.68
C THR A 76 -41.19 35.74 57.63
N ALA A 77 -42.35 35.22 58.08
CA ALA A 77 -43.63 35.94 58.05
C ALA A 77 -43.76 36.94 59.19
N ASN A 78 -44.05 38.21 58.87
CA ASN A 78 -45.13 39.00 59.48
C ASN A 78 -45.27 40.38 58.79
N THR A 79 -46.54 40.76 58.58
CA THR A 79 -47.06 42.10 58.20
C THR A 79 -46.46 42.79 56.97
N GLY A 80 -47.12 42.61 55.81
CA GLY A 80 -47.21 43.65 54.76
C GLY A 80 -46.10 43.78 53.71
N GLY A 81 -45.31 42.74 53.44
CA GLY A 81 -44.27 42.76 52.40
C GLY A 81 -44.72 42.14 51.06
N THR A 82 -44.38 42.80 49.95
CA THR A 82 -44.57 42.33 48.57
C THR A 82 -43.87 40.97 48.35
N ALA A 83 -44.53 40.04 47.65
CA ALA A 83 -43.96 38.72 47.35
C ALA A 83 -42.59 38.85 46.65
N GLY A 84 -41.59 38.09 47.10
CA GLY A 84 -40.29 38.03 46.46
C GLY A 84 -40.40 37.54 45.02
N THR A 85 -39.63 38.13 44.11
CA THR A 85 -39.54 37.70 42.71
C THR A 85 -38.90 36.32 42.64
N GLY A 86 -39.58 35.36 42.00
CA GLY A 86 -39.04 34.02 41.76
C GLY A 86 -37.69 34.06 41.05
N GLY A 87 -36.76 33.19 41.46
CA GLY A 87 -35.43 33.10 40.85
C GLY A 87 -35.51 32.84 39.34
N THR A 88 -34.56 33.40 38.60
CA THR A 88 -34.45 33.22 37.16
C THR A 88 -34.16 31.75 36.84
N ALA A 89 -34.98 31.13 35.98
CA ALA A 89 -34.71 29.78 35.49
C ALA A 89 -33.33 29.75 34.80
N GLY A 90 -32.52 28.73 35.13
CA GLY A 90 -31.25 28.51 34.42
C GLY A 90 -31.50 28.32 32.93
N THR A 91 -30.67 28.94 32.10
CA THR A 91 -30.71 28.71 30.65
C THR A 91 -30.32 27.27 30.37
N GLY A 92 -31.15 26.53 29.62
CA GLY A 92 -30.83 25.20 29.15
C GLY A 92 -29.49 25.20 28.41
N GLY A 93 -28.65 24.19 28.69
CA GLY A 93 -27.38 24.03 28.00
C GLY A 93 -27.59 23.94 26.49
N THR A 94 -26.69 24.53 25.72
CA THR A 94 -26.68 24.42 24.27
C THR A 94 -26.60 22.94 23.90
N ALA A 95 -27.53 22.45 23.07
CA ALA A 95 -27.43 21.11 22.52
C ALA A 95 -26.05 20.97 21.83
N GLY A 96 -25.30 19.94 22.19
CA GLY A 96 -24.06 19.63 21.48
C GLY A 96 -24.39 19.52 19.99
N THR A 97 -23.58 20.16 19.15
CA THR A 97 -23.67 19.94 17.71
C THR A 97 -23.48 18.44 17.48
N GLY A 98 -24.47 17.80 16.86
CA GLY A 98 -24.34 16.41 16.43
C GLY A 98 -23.03 16.27 15.67
N GLY A 99 -22.22 15.27 16.02
CA GLY A 99 -21.01 14.96 15.27
C GLY A 99 -21.38 14.88 13.80
N THR A 100 -20.55 15.48 12.95
CA THR A 100 -20.67 15.27 11.50
C THR A 100 -20.68 13.76 11.29
N ALA A 101 -21.72 13.26 10.62
CA ALA A 101 -21.69 11.88 10.15
C ALA A 101 -20.36 11.71 9.42
N GLY A 102 -19.56 10.71 9.82
CA GLY A 102 -18.40 10.33 9.05
C GLY A 102 -18.88 10.18 7.62
N THR A 103 -18.27 10.91 6.68
CA THR A 103 -18.46 10.62 5.27
C THR A 103 -18.03 9.17 5.13
N GLY A 104 -18.99 8.26 5.00
CA GLY A 104 -18.71 6.89 4.59
C GLY A 104 -17.80 7.02 3.39
N GLY A 105 -16.57 6.51 3.52
CA GLY A 105 -15.57 6.64 2.47
C GLY A 105 -16.23 6.16 1.20
N THR A 106 -16.46 7.08 0.27
CA THR A 106 -16.79 6.68 -1.10
C THR A 106 -15.66 5.72 -1.49
N PRO A 107 -15.96 4.49 -1.96
CA PRO A 107 -14.93 3.64 -2.54
C PRO A 107 -14.25 4.49 -3.62
N GLY A 108 -13.02 4.95 -3.36
CA GLY A 108 -12.32 5.89 -4.25
C GLY A 108 -11.75 7.19 -3.65
N SER A 109 -11.92 7.51 -2.37
CA SER A 109 -11.21 8.67 -1.77
C SER A 109 -10.13 8.20 -0.78
N ILE A 110 -8.91 8.71 -0.94
CA ILE A 110 -7.81 8.55 0.03
C ILE A 110 -7.72 9.81 0.92
N PRO A 111 -7.14 9.73 2.14
CA PRO A 111 -6.89 10.92 2.95
C PRO A 111 -6.06 11.96 2.19
N MET A 112 -6.41 13.25 2.27
CA MET A 112 -5.61 14.31 1.64
C MET A 112 -4.67 15.02 2.63
N THR A 113 -5.00 14.97 3.92
CA THR A 113 -4.17 15.58 4.97
C THR A 113 -2.81 14.89 5.02
N GLY A 114 -1.74 15.69 4.89
CA GLY A 114 -0.37 15.18 4.91
C GLY A 114 0.04 14.41 3.66
N LEU A 115 -0.79 14.39 2.60
CA LEU A 115 -0.41 13.81 1.31
C LEU A 115 0.72 14.63 0.68
N GLU A 116 1.81 13.94 0.36
CA GLU A 116 3.09 14.55 -0.03
C GLU A 116 3.48 14.22 -1.47
N LEU A 117 3.10 13.05 -1.97
CA LEU A 117 3.27 12.61 -3.35
C LEU A 117 2.17 11.61 -3.71
N TRP A 118 1.62 11.75 -4.91
CA TRP A 118 0.70 10.78 -5.48
C TRP A 118 0.95 10.60 -6.97
N LEU A 119 1.56 9.47 -7.34
CA LEU A 119 1.83 9.10 -8.74
C LEU A 119 0.92 7.94 -9.13
N ASP A 120 0.03 8.17 -10.08
CA ASP A 120 -0.94 7.18 -10.55
C ASP A 120 -0.76 6.94 -12.05
N ALA A 121 -0.52 5.69 -12.45
CA ALA A 121 -0.31 5.32 -13.84
C ALA A 121 -1.61 5.19 -14.64
N SER A 122 -2.76 4.99 -13.97
CA SER A 122 -4.02 4.59 -14.61
C SER A 122 -4.55 5.62 -15.62
N THR A 123 -4.23 6.90 -15.42
CA THR A 123 -4.66 8.02 -16.26
C THR A 123 -3.62 8.40 -17.33
N LEU A 124 -2.46 7.73 -17.37
CA LEU A 124 -1.39 8.08 -18.30
C LEU A 124 -1.68 7.59 -19.72
N THR A 125 -1.04 8.24 -20.70
CA THR A 125 -1.04 7.77 -22.09
C THR A 125 0.05 6.72 -22.28
N GLN A 126 -0.24 5.68 -23.08
CA GLN A 126 0.72 4.62 -23.40
C GLN A 126 1.95 5.17 -24.13
N GLY A 127 3.13 4.60 -23.85
CA GLY A 127 4.39 4.96 -24.51
C GLY A 127 5.48 5.41 -23.52
N PRO A 128 6.62 5.92 -24.01
CA PRO A 128 7.69 6.44 -23.17
C PRO A 128 7.20 7.52 -22.20
N LEU A 129 7.62 7.44 -20.95
CA LEU A 129 7.15 8.30 -19.86
C LEU A 129 8.22 9.33 -19.49
N ALA A 130 8.17 10.48 -20.13
CA ALA A 130 9.05 11.61 -19.79
C ALA A 130 8.69 12.27 -18.45
N THR A 131 7.42 12.27 -18.07
CA THR A 131 6.92 12.91 -16.85
C THR A 131 5.75 12.12 -16.27
N TRP A 132 5.84 11.77 -15.00
CA TRP A 132 4.75 11.19 -14.22
C TRP A 132 4.15 12.29 -13.34
N PRO A 133 2.94 12.78 -13.65
CA PRO A 133 2.32 13.88 -12.91
C PRO A 133 1.99 13.48 -11.47
N ASP A 134 2.25 14.40 -10.54
CA ASP A 134 1.86 14.32 -9.14
C ASP A 134 0.43 14.82 -8.94
N GLN A 135 -0.43 13.97 -8.42
CA GLN A 135 -1.84 14.25 -8.14
C GLN A 135 -2.09 14.75 -6.70
N SER A 136 -1.05 14.87 -5.87
CA SER A 136 -1.20 15.35 -4.49
C SER A 136 -1.46 16.86 -4.37
N GLY A 137 -1.32 17.60 -5.48
CA GLY A 137 -1.36 19.07 -5.48
C GLY A 137 -0.07 19.72 -4.98
N LYS A 138 1.02 18.96 -4.78
CA LYS A 138 2.34 19.47 -4.37
C LYS A 138 3.27 19.75 -5.55
N ASN A 139 2.83 19.49 -6.78
CA ASN A 139 3.59 19.66 -8.02
C ASN A 139 4.93 18.91 -8.01
N LYS A 140 4.99 17.74 -7.37
CA LYS A 140 6.20 16.91 -7.29
C LYS A 140 6.26 15.87 -8.39
N ASN A 141 6.04 16.31 -9.63
CA ASN A 141 6.07 15.44 -10.80
C ASN A 141 7.42 14.70 -10.88
N ALA A 142 7.39 13.40 -11.16
CA ALA A 142 8.60 12.67 -11.49
C ALA A 142 8.96 12.93 -12.96
N SER A 143 10.25 13.01 -13.28
CA SER A 143 10.71 13.33 -14.64
C SER A 143 11.92 12.51 -15.06
N GLN A 144 12.01 12.22 -16.35
CA GLN A 144 13.16 11.61 -16.98
C GLN A 144 13.36 12.22 -18.37
N PRO A 145 14.24 13.23 -18.51
CA PRO A 145 14.43 13.92 -19.79
C PRO A 145 15.23 13.09 -20.80
N ASP A 146 16.03 12.13 -20.32
CA ASP A 146 16.82 11.26 -21.19
C ASP A 146 15.95 10.13 -21.75
N THR A 147 15.63 10.19 -23.04
CA THR A 147 14.73 9.25 -23.70
C THR A 147 15.22 7.81 -23.68
N THR A 148 16.51 7.56 -23.48
CA THR A 148 17.04 6.20 -23.40
C THR A 148 16.89 5.57 -22.01
N LYS A 149 16.46 6.35 -21.02
CA LYS A 149 16.31 5.95 -19.61
C LYS A 149 14.87 6.10 -19.12
N GLN A 150 13.95 6.43 -20.04
CA GLN A 150 12.55 6.65 -19.74
C GLN A 150 11.88 5.30 -19.53
N PRO A 151 11.24 5.07 -18.37
CA PRO A 151 10.31 3.96 -18.27
C PRO A 151 9.15 4.17 -19.25
N ALA A 152 8.37 3.12 -19.49
CA ALA A 152 7.26 3.16 -20.45
C ALA A 152 5.92 2.85 -19.80
N VAL A 153 4.89 3.65 -20.10
CA VAL A 153 3.51 3.31 -19.76
C VAL A 153 3.05 2.18 -20.68
N THR A 154 2.62 1.07 -20.09
CA THR A 154 2.16 -0.10 -20.83
C THR A 154 0.72 0.06 -21.32
N SER A 155 0.21 -0.95 -22.02
CA SER A 155 -1.25 -1.17 -22.07
C SER A 155 -1.78 -1.51 -20.67
N THR A 156 -3.10 -1.66 -20.52
CA THR A 156 -3.73 -2.03 -19.26
C THR A 156 -3.29 -3.44 -18.80
N LEU A 157 -2.90 -3.59 -17.54
CA LEU A 157 -2.41 -4.85 -16.96
C LEU A 157 -3.14 -5.16 -15.65
N LEU A 158 -2.90 -4.39 -14.59
CA LEU A 158 -3.42 -4.67 -13.25
C LEU A 158 -4.89 -4.25 -13.10
N ASN A 159 -5.78 -5.24 -13.15
CA ASN A 159 -7.24 -5.05 -13.12
C ASN A 159 -7.72 -4.03 -14.16
N GLY A 160 -7.16 -4.11 -15.38
CA GLY A 160 -7.52 -3.19 -16.46
C GLY A 160 -6.94 -1.77 -16.31
N ASN A 161 -6.04 -1.52 -15.36
CA ASN A 161 -5.34 -0.25 -15.23
C ASN A 161 -3.97 -0.27 -15.89
N ARG A 162 -3.52 0.89 -16.36
CA ARG A 162 -2.15 1.08 -16.84
C ARG A 162 -1.16 0.99 -15.69
N VAL A 163 0.05 0.61 -16.05
CA VAL A 163 1.23 0.56 -15.18
C VAL A 163 2.42 1.16 -15.93
N VAL A 164 3.46 1.50 -15.19
CA VAL A 164 4.74 1.97 -15.71
C VAL A 164 5.74 0.83 -15.63
N SER A 165 6.28 0.43 -16.79
CA SER A 165 7.30 -0.59 -16.95
C SER A 165 8.69 0.02 -16.79
N PHE A 166 9.54 -0.65 -16.01
CA PHE A 166 10.95 -0.36 -15.83
C PHE A 166 11.76 -1.60 -16.22
N ASP A 167 12.78 -1.41 -17.04
CA ASP A 167 13.56 -2.52 -17.62
C ASP A 167 14.60 -3.15 -16.67
N GLY A 168 14.91 -2.48 -15.56
CA GLY A 168 15.90 -2.91 -14.58
C GLY A 168 17.35 -2.75 -15.04
N VAL A 169 17.62 -1.95 -16.07
CA VAL A 169 18.96 -1.63 -16.57
C VAL A 169 19.31 -0.18 -16.30
N ASP A 170 18.48 0.76 -16.76
CA ASP A 170 18.70 2.19 -16.54
C ASP A 170 17.43 3.04 -16.52
N ASP A 171 16.25 2.41 -16.54
CA ASP A 171 14.99 3.10 -16.36
C ASP A 171 14.80 3.60 -14.92
N TYR A 172 14.56 4.92 -14.79
CA TYR A 172 14.15 5.54 -13.52
C TYR A 172 13.53 6.92 -13.77
N MET A 173 12.92 7.49 -12.73
CA MET A 173 12.47 8.88 -12.76
C MET A 173 13.01 9.66 -11.57
N SER A 174 13.35 10.93 -11.80
CA SER A 174 13.79 11.87 -10.77
C SER A 174 12.63 12.67 -10.22
N LEU A 175 12.51 12.71 -8.89
CA LEU A 175 11.60 13.58 -8.17
C LEU A 175 12.33 14.88 -7.79
N PRO A 176 11.62 16.01 -7.64
CA PRO A 176 12.26 17.27 -7.25
C PRO A 176 12.86 17.21 -5.84
N THR A 177 13.75 18.16 -5.55
CA THR A 177 14.21 18.40 -4.17
C THR A 177 13.03 18.76 -3.28
N GLY A 178 12.99 18.27 -2.05
CA GLY A 178 11.84 18.48 -1.19
C GLY A 178 11.79 17.41 -0.10
N PHE A 179 10.58 16.88 0.15
CA PHE A 179 10.35 15.76 1.06
C PHE A 179 11.05 16.01 2.40
N LYS A 180 10.75 17.18 3.00
CA LYS A 180 11.55 17.71 4.10
C LYS A 180 11.10 17.14 5.44
N ASP A 181 9.86 17.42 5.82
CA ASP A 181 9.36 17.23 7.16
C ASP A 181 8.52 15.95 7.26
N PHE A 182 9.09 14.93 7.90
CA PHE A 182 8.41 13.68 8.25
C PHE A 182 8.41 13.46 9.77
N THR A 183 8.56 14.52 10.56
CA THR A 183 8.61 14.41 12.03
C THR A 183 7.31 13.87 12.64
N GLN A 184 6.21 13.96 11.90
CA GLN A 184 4.90 13.40 12.26
C GLN A 184 4.72 11.93 11.82
N GLY A 185 5.78 11.29 11.33
CA GLY A 185 5.78 9.92 10.82
C GLY A 185 5.73 9.84 9.29
N ILE A 186 5.62 8.62 8.79
CA ILE A 186 5.61 8.30 7.35
C ILE A 186 4.54 7.26 7.07
N SER A 187 3.83 7.38 5.96
CA SER A 187 3.09 6.26 5.36
C SER A 187 3.34 6.25 3.86
N ALA A 188 3.92 5.18 3.36
CA ALA A 188 4.33 5.04 1.96
C ALA A 188 3.75 3.76 1.37
N PHE A 189 3.10 3.87 0.22
CA PHE A 189 2.44 2.77 -0.47
C PHE A 189 2.98 2.67 -1.89
N VAL A 190 3.27 1.44 -2.32
CA VAL A 190 3.64 1.15 -3.70
C VAL A 190 2.89 -0.09 -4.16
N VAL A 191 2.12 0.05 -5.24
CA VAL A 191 1.54 -1.09 -5.98
C VAL A 191 2.47 -1.41 -7.14
N LEU A 192 2.94 -2.64 -7.21
CA LEU A 192 3.90 -3.06 -8.22
C LEU A 192 3.77 -4.53 -8.58
N GLN A 193 4.51 -4.96 -9.58
CA GLN A 193 4.84 -6.36 -9.85
C GLN A 193 6.31 -6.41 -10.28
N ALA A 194 7.17 -7.06 -9.52
CA ALA A 194 8.59 -7.19 -9.90
C ALA A 194 8.78 -8.38 -10.85
N ASP A 195 9.59 -8.22 -11.89
CA ASP A 195 9.90 -9.29 -12.86
C ASP A 195 11.16 -10.07 -12.50
N GLN A 196 12.01 -9.51 -11.63
CA GLN A 196 13.24 -10.15 -11.19
C GLN A 196 13.45 -9.92 -9.69
N ALA A 197 14.26 -10.78 -9.07
CA ALA A 197 14.76 -10.56 -7.73
C ALA A 197 16.15 -9.92 -7.82
N LYS A 198 16.26 -8.62 -7.57
CA LYS A 198 17.54 -7.90 -7.52
C LYS A 198 17.78 -7.30 -6.14
N GLN A 199 19.04 -7.18 -5.77
CA GLN A 199 19.42 -6.59 -4.49
C GLN A 199 19.32 -5.06 -4.55
N ASN A 200 18.78 -4.45 -3.49
CA ASN A 200 18.69 -3.01 -3.30
C ASN A 200 17.92 -2.25 -4.39
N GLU A 201 17.11 -2.98 -5.16
CA GLU A 201 16.24 -2.46 -6.19
C GLU A 201 15.29 -1.41 -5.59
N GLY A 202 15.51 -0.14 -5.90
CA GLY A 202 14.77 0.95 -5.28
C GLY A 202 13.44 1.19 -5.98
N GLN A 203 12.34 1.13 -5.25
CA GLN A 203 11.01 1.45 -5.79
C GLN A 203 10.74 2.94 -5.58
N LEU A 204 10.92 3.41 -4.34
CA LEU A 204 10.90 4.80 -3.94
C LEU A 204 12.13 5.09 -3.08
N HIS A 205 12.91 6.09 -3.47
CA HIS A 205 14.09 6.54 -2.75
C HIS A 205 14.02 8.04 -2.52
N LEU A 206 14.12 8.48 -1.27
CA LEU A 206 14.24 9.88 -0.90
C LEU A 206 15.40 10.04 0.08
N GLY A 207 16.40 10.87 -0.23
CA GLY A 207 17.53 11.03 0.67
C GLY A 207 18.54 12.09 0.25
N ASN A 208 19.68 12.08 0.92
CA ASN A 208 20.83 12.95 0.63
C ASN A 208 22.13 12.16 0.43
N SER A 209 22.21 10.97 1.01
CA SER A 209 23.37 10.09 0.92
C SER A 209 22.91 8.63 0.99
N LEU A 210 23.86 7.70 0.92
CA LEU A 210 23.58 6.26 1.01
C LEU A 210 22.97 5.87 2.37
N ASN A 211 23.37 6.55 3.45
CA ASN A 211 23.21 6.01 4.81
C ASN A 211 22.56 6.99 5.81
N THR A 212 22.23 8.21 5.39
CA THR A 212 21.68 9.26 6.26
C THR A 212 20.50 9.96 5.60
N ASP A 213 19.50 10.32 6.43
CA ASP A 213 18.29 11.04 6.02
C ASP A 213 17.50 10.34 4.90
N LEU A 214 17.57 9.01 4.87
CA LEU A 214 16.95 8.16 3.86
C LEU A 214 15.50 7.81 4.20
N ILE A 215 14.60 7.83 3.23
CA ILE A 215 13.32 7.10 3.25
C ILE A 215 13.33 6.24 1.99
N ARG A 216 13.33 4.92 2.15
CA ARG A 216 13.45 4.00 1.02
C ARG A 216 12.52 2.82 1.15
N LEU A 217 11.74 2.58 0.10
CA LEU A 217 11.13 1.29 -0.19
C LEU A 217 11.97 0.61 -1.28
N SER A 218 12.43 -0.59 -0.98
CA SER A 218 13.30 -1.36 -1.87
C SER A 218 13.10 -2.86 -1.71
N ARG A 219 13.77 -3.65 -2.54
CA ARG A 219 13.93 -5.10 -2.37
C ARG A 219 15.30 -5.47 -1.80
N ASP A 220 15.38 -6.54 -1.03
CA ASP A 220 16.63 -7.25 -0.75
C ASP A 220 16.57 -8.69 -1.28
N TYR A 221 17.59 -9.06 -2.06
CA TYR A 221 17.69 -10.37 -2.71
C TYR A 221 18.01 -11.47 -1.69
N THR A 222 18.89 -11.20 -0.72
CA THR A 222 19.33 -12.21 0.25
C THR A 222 18.17 -12.82 1.03
N TYR A 223 17.08 -12.05 1.17
CA TYR A 223 15.89 -12.45 1.89
C TYR A 223 14.65 -12.56 0.99
N GLU A 224 14.77 -12.30 -0.31
CA GLU A 224 13.61 -12.14 -1.19
C GLU A 224 12.50 -11.27 -0.55
N SER A 225 12.91 -10.17 0.10
CA SER A 225 12.06 -9.38 0.98
C SER A 225 11.86 -7.98 0.43
N ALA A 226 10.69 -7.43 0.69
CA ALA A 226 10.51 -5.98 0.69
C ALA A 226 11.27 -5.39 1.89
N VAL A 227 11.76 -4.16 1.73
CA VAL A 227 12.57 -3.46 2.71
C VAL A 227 12.06 -2.03 2.85
N PHE A 228 11.94 -1.56 4.09
CA PHE A 228 11.68 -0.17 4.41
C PHE A 228 12.78 0.38 5.33
N ASN A 229 13.45 1.44 4.87
CA ASN A 229 14.47 2.18 5.61
C ASN A 229 13.97 3.57 5.98
N VAL A 230 14.30 4.00 7.19
CA VAL A 230 14.14 5.40 7.61
C VAL A 230 15.38 5.87 8.35
N ASN A 231 15.91 7.01 7.91
CA ASN A 231 17.04 7.79 8.42
C ASN A 231 18.41 7.12 8.52
N THR A 232 18.44 5.79 8.51
CA THR A 232 19.63 4.97 8.63
C THR A 232 19.58 3.82 7.63
N ASN A 233 20.67 3.08 7.52
CA ASN A 233 20.67 1.79 6.82
C ASN A 233 19.98 0.68 7.60
N ASP A 234 19.55 0.93 8.84
CA ASP A 234 18.76 -0.05 9.54
C ASP A 234 17.38 -0.18 8.88
N VAL A 235 16.87 -1.41 8.84
CA VAL A 235 15.76 -1.84 8.00
C VAL A 235 14.66 -2.50 8.82
N VAL A 236 13.44 -2.38 8.32
CA VAL A 236 12.40 -3.39 8.49
C VAL A 236 12.26 -4.14 7.17
N PHE A 237 12.22 -5.47 7.21
CA PHE A 237 12.09 -6.31 6.01
C PHE A 237 10.92 -7.27 6.15
N SER A 238 10.31 -7.69 5.04
CA SER A 238 9.25 -8.70 5.09
C SER A 238 9.84 -10.07 5.42
N THR A 239 9.03 -11.03 5.86
CA THR A 239 9.51 -12.40 5.99
C THR A 239 10.01 -12.93 4.64
N ASN A 240 10.98 -13.85 4.71
CA ASN A 240 11.68 -14.34 3.53
C ASN A 240 10.71 -15.01 2.54
N GLY A 241 10.75 -14.60 1.27
CA GLY A 241 9.92 -15.15 0.19
C GLY A 241 8.49 -14.63 0.13
N THR A 242 8.08 -13.70 1.01
CA THR A 242 6.73 -13.09 0.92
C THR A 242 6.61 -12.16 -0.28
N TYR A 243 7.70 -11.53 -0.71
CA TYR A 243 7.71 -10.62 -1.86
C TYR A 243 8.02 -11.39 -3.15
N LYS A 244 6.98 -11.87 -3.84
CA LYS A 244 7.13 -12.78 -4.99
C LYS A 244 7.30 -12.05 -6.32
N VAL A 245 8.27 -12.51 -7.10
CA VAL A 245 8.45 -12.12 -8.51
C VAL A 245 7.25 -12.60 -9.34
N GLY A 246 6.78 -11.78 -10.26
CA GLY A 246 5.70 -12.09 -11.20
C GLY A 246 4.29 -11.95 -10.62
N PHE A 247 4.15 -11.52 -9.36
CA PHE A 247 2.85 -11.32 -8.72
C PHE A 247 2.64 -9.84 -8.35
N PRO A 248 1.45 -9.28 -8.62
CA PRO A 248 1.07 -7.97 -8.13
C PRO A 248 1.13 -7.94 -6.60
N THR A 249 1.79 -6.93 -6.05
CA THR A 249 2.06 -6.78 -4.62
C THR A 249 1.84 -5.33 -4.18
N LEU A 250 1.23 -5.15 -3.02
CA LEU A 250 1.11 -3.87 -2.33
C LEU A 250 2.11 -3.84 -1.17
N ILE A 251 3.14 -3.01 -1.30
CA ILE A 251 4.08 -2.76 -0.21
C ILE A 251 3.64 -1.50 0.54
N THR A 252 3.57 -1.59 1.87
CA THR A 252 3.35 -0.41 2.72
C THR A 252 4.42 -0.27 3.79
N GLY A 253 5.12 0.86 3.79
CA GLY A 253 5.99 1.28 4.89
C GLY A 253 5.25 2.27 5.79
N LEU A 254 5.20 2.00 7.09
CA LEU A 254 4.61 2.89 8.10
C LEU A 254 5.66 3.20 9.16
N GLN A 255 5.84 4.47 9.48
CA GLN A 255 6.58 4.87 10.67
C GLN A 255 5.71 5.76 11.55
N ILE A 256 5.46 5.31 12.78
CA ILE A 256 4.79 6.06 13.84
C ILE A 256 5.86 6.89 14.57
N PRO A 257 5.71 8.22 14.68
CA PRO A 257 6.74 9.06 15.25
C PRO A 257 6.97 8.76 16.73
N GLY A 258 8.17 9.05 17.19
CA GLY A 258 8.54 9.01 18.61
C GLY A 258 9.79 9.85 18.86
N THR A 259 10.10 10.12 20.12
CA THR A 259 11.14 11.10 20.50
C THR A 259 12.55 10.54 20.38
N ALA A 260 12.80 9.36 20.95
CA ALA A 260 14.09 8.67 20.88
C ALA A 260 14.11 7.57 19.80
N THR A 261 12.99 6.86 19.66
CA THR A 261 12.78 5.80 18.68
C THR A 261 11.38 5.94 18.10
N ALA A 262 11.21 5.47 16.87
CA ALA A 262 9.95 5.41 16.15
C ALA A 262 9.59 3.96 15.84
N THR A 263 8.32 3.62 16.01
CA THR A 263 7.82 2.29 15.64
C THR A 263 7.66 2.24 14.13
N THR A 264 8.43 1.37 13.47
CA THR A 264 8.43 1.21 12.02
C THR A 264 7.88 -0.17 11.66
N ARG A 265 6.97 -0.21 10.70
CA ARG A 265 6.28 -1.42 10.24
C ARG A 265 6.35 -1.55 8.73
N LEU A 266 6.35 -2.79 8.28
CA LEU A 266 6.24 -3.14 6.87
C LEU A 266 5.07 -4.09 6.69
N TYR A 267 4.23 -3.78 5.72
CA TYR A 267 3.09 -4.60 5.32
C TYR A 267 3.28 -5.06 3.88
N ILE A 268 2.84 -6.28 3.61
CA ILE A 268 2.69 -6.84 2.27
C ILE A 268 1.26 -7.30 2.14
N ASP A 269 0.58 -6.82 1.11
CA ASP A 269 -0.81 -7.17 0.81
C ASP A 269 -1.72 -6.97 2.03
N THR A 270 -1.53 -5.83 2.71
CA THR A 270 -2.20 -5.42 3.96
C THR A 270 -1.82 -6.20 5.22
N VAL A 271 -1.08 -7.30 5.09
CA VAL A 271 -0.62 -8.11 6.22
C VAL A 271 0.68 -7.52 6.78
N GLN A 272 0.67 -7.16 8.06
CA GLN A 272 1.89 -6.72 8.76
C GLN A 272 2.90 -7.88 8.80
N GLN A 273 4.07 -7.67 8.20
CA GLN A 273 5.12 -8.67 8.15
C GLN A 273 6.07 -8.54 9.33
N MET A 274 6.49 -7.30 9.63
CA MET A 274 7.49 -7.02 10.65
C MET A 274 7.25 -5.65 11.29
N GLU A 275 7.71 -5.53 12.54
CA GLU A 275 7.79 -4.29 13.31
C GLU A 275 9.17 -4.18 13.94
N LYS A 276 9.75 -2.98 13.93
CA LYS A 276 11.02 -2.68 14.59
C LYS A 276 11.07 -1.23 15.04
N ALA A 277 11.73 -0.97 16.15
CA ALA A 277 12.10 0.39 16.57
C ALA A 277 13.30 0.87 15.74
N LEU A 278 13.12 1.96 14.99
CA LEU A 278 14.17 2.63 14.23
C LEU A 278 14.31 4.08 14.69
N PRO A 279 15.38 4.80 14.32
CA PRO A 279 15.44 6.24 14.53
C PRO A 279 14.26 6.97 13.84
N PRO A 280 13.66 7.97 14.51
CA PRO A 280 12.53 8.72 13.95
C PRO A 280 12.97 9.52 12.73
N ALA A 281 12.06 9.67 11.76
CA ALA A 281 12.21 10.54 10.61
C ALA A 281 12.43 12.01 11.03
N THR A 282 13.21 12.72 10.23
CA THR A 282 13.71 14.08 10.53
C THR A 282 13.07 15.13 9.63
N ASN A 283 13.23 16.41 10.02
CA ASN A 283 12.93 17.57 9.20
C ASN A 283 14.16 17.96 8.36
N THR A 284 14.55 17.09 7.44
CA THR A 284 15.75 17.24 6.60
C THR A 284 15.34 17.37 5.13
N LEU A 285 15.86 18.40 4.44
CA LEU A 285 15.63 18.57 3.00
C LEU A 285 16.33 17.44 2.24
N ARG A 286 15.60 16.75 1.37
CA ARG A 286 16.13 15.63 0.57
C ARG A 286 16.33 16.07 -0.88
N THR A 287 17.52 15.84 -1.41
CA THR A 287 17.91 16.29 -2.76
C THR A 287 18.14 15.16 -3.75
N ILE A 288 18.22 13.92 -3.28
CA ILE A 288 18.43 12.72 -4.08
C ILE A 288 17.16 11.89 -3.99
N ASN A 289 16.23 12.12 -4.92
CA ASN A 289 14.89 11.55 -4.88
C ASN A 289 14.57 10.86 -6.21
N TRP A 290 14.21 9.58 -6.16
CA TRP A 290 13.94 8.78 -7.34
C TRP A 290 12.77 7.81 -7.15
N VAL A 291 12.20 7.46 -8.30
CA VAL A 291 11.32 6.31 -8.50
C VAL A 291 12.04 5.32 -9.42
N GLY A 292 12.02 4.03 -9.08
CA GLY A 292 12.59 2.96 -9.91
C GLY A 292 14.11 2.78 -9.78
N ARG A 293 14.76 3.43 -8.82
CA ARG A 293 16.15 3.14 -8.44
C ARG A 293 16.46 3.49 -7.00
N SER A 294 17.59 3.00 -6.50
CA SER A 294 18.21 3.51 -5.28
C SER A 294 19.45 4.38 -5.58
N ASN A 295 20.09 4.88 -4.53
CA ASN A 295 21.35 5.64 -4.60
C ASN A 295 22.60 4.74 -4.76
N LEU A 296 22.40 3.43 -4.77
CA LEU A 296 23.46 2.47 -5.07
C LEU A 296 23.55 2.25 -6.58
N SER A 297 24.78 2.05 -7.07
CA SER A 297 25.00 1.76 -8.49
C SER A 297 24.33 0.45 -8.92
N GLY A 298 23.71 0.43 -10.10
CA GLY A 298 23.10 -0.78 -10.69
C GLY A 298 21.82 -1.27 -10.03
N THR A 299 21.14 -0.43 -9.24
CA THR A 299 19.95 -0.84 -8.45
C THR A 299 18.62 -0.38 -9.05
N TYR A 300 18.44 -0.62 -10.34
CA TYR A 300 17.26 -0.24 -11.11
C TYR A 300 16.14 -1.27 -10.99
N PHE A 301 14.91 -0.76 -10.85
CA PHE A 301 13.71 -1.57 -10.74
C PHE A 301 13.38 -2.28 -12.06
N SER A 302 13.03 -3.55 -11.99
CA SER A 302 12.68 -4.44 -13.09
C SER A 302 11.27 -4.95 -12.86
N GLY A 303 10.32 -4.45 -13.65
CA GLY A 303 8.92 -4.82 -13.58
C GLY A 303 8.00 -3.62 -13.73
N PHE A 304 6.81 -3.71 -13.14
CA PHE A 304 5.74 -2.73 -13.27
C PHE A 304 5.48 -2.01 -11.95
N MET A 305 5.27 -0.68 -11.99
CA MET A 305 4.71 0.09 -10.89
C MET A 305 3.42 0.78 -11.33
N ALA A 306 2.37 0.66 -10.51
CA ALA A 306 1.03 1.13 -10.85
C ALA A 306 0.68 2.43 -10.13
N GLU A 307 1.00 2.51 -8.84
CA GLU A 307 0.68 3.67 -8.02
C GLU A 307 1.66 3.81 -6.86
N ILE A 308 2.05 5.06 -6.57
CA ILE A 308 2.88 5.43 -5.42
C ILE A 308 2.14 6.53 -4.66
N ILE A 309 1.95 6.32 -3.36
CA ILE A 309 1.31 7.30 -2.46
C ILE A 309 2.22 7.49 -1.25
N LEU A 310 2.52 8.74 -0.91
CA LEU A 310 3.37 9.08 0.23
C LEU A 310 2.69 10.14 1.09
N TYR A 311 2.69 9.89 2.39
CA TYR A 311 2.25 10.82 3.42
C TYR A 311 3.42 11.25 4.30
N SER A 312 3.44 12.53 4.66
CA SER A 312 4.38 13.13 5.61
C SER A 312 3.96 12.97 7.07
N ARG A 313 3.16 11.93 7.36
CA ARG A 313 2.68 11.57 8.69
C ARG A 313 2.39 10.07 8.78
N ALA A 314 2.33 9.56 10.00
CA ALA A 314 1.72 8.26 10.25
C ALA A 314 0.20 8.36 10.04
N LEU A 315 -0.34 7.53 9.14
CA LEU A 315 -1.78 7.35 9.02
C LEU A 315 -2.30 6.56 10.23
N SER A 316 -3.51 6.91 10.67
CA SER A 316 -4.27 6.09 11.63
C SER A 316 -4.67 4.75 11.00
N GLN A 317 -5.06 3.76 11.80
CA GLN A 317 -5.48 2.46 11.26
C GLN A 317 -6.63 2.58 10.25
N SER A 318 -7.64 3.40 10.54
CA SER A 318 -8.76 3.64 9.62
C SER A 318 -8.33 4.27 8.30
N GLU A 319 -7.32 5.14 8.33
CA GLU A 319 -6.78 5.76 7.12
C GLU A 319 -5.88 4.80 6.33
N LEU A 320 -5.11 3.94 7.02
CA LEU A 320 -4.38 2.84 6.38
C LEU A 320 -5.36 1.91 5.66
N ASP A 321 -6.41 1.47 6.35
CA ASP A 321 -7.45 0.59 5.79
C ASP A 321 -8.15 1.25 4.59
N GLN A 322 -8.38 2.56 4.64
CA GLN A 322 -8.94 3.33 3.53
C GLN A 322 -8.03 3.33 2.29
N VAL A 323 -6.73 3.58 2.46
CA VAL A 323 -5.76 3.56 1.35
C VAL A 323 -5.54 2.14 0.82
N HIS A 324 -5.44 1.15 1.71
CA HIS A 324 -5.36 -0.27 1.34
C HIS A 324 -6.57 -0.71 0.53
N GLY A 325 -7.78 -0.44 1.02
CA GLY A 325 -9.02 -0.77 0.32
C GLY A 325 -9.13 -0.07 -1.04
N TYR A 326 -8.73 1.19 -1.14
CA TYR A 326 -8.66 1.91 -2.41
C TYR A 326 -7.72 1.23 -3.42
N LEU A 327 -6.49 0.91 -3.01
CA LEU A 327 -5.49 0.29 -3.90
C LEU A 327 -5.86 -1.14 -4.29
N GLN A 328 -6.35 -1.94 -3.34
CA GLN A 328 -6.82 -3.31 -3.59
C GLN A 328 -8.01 -3.30 -4.56
N GLN A 329 -9.00 -2.44 -4.34
CA GLN A 329 -10.15 -2.32 -5.23
C GLN A 329 -9.73 -1.89 -6.64
N LYS A 330 -8.84 -0.90 -6.74
CA LYS A 330 -8.41 -0.35 -8.02
C LYS A 330 -7.63 -1.38 -8.83
N TYR A 331 -6.61 -2.02 -8.25
CA TYR A 331 -5.70 -2.90 -8.97
C TYR A 331 -6.04 -4.38 -8.88
N GLY A 332 -7.14 -4.74 -8.20
CA GLY A 332 -7.61 -6.12 -8.09
C GLY A 332 -6.54 -7.06 -7.52
N CYS A 333 -5.67 -6.53 -6.67
CA CYS A 333 -4.52 -7.23 -6.14
C CYS A 333 -4.59 -7.28 -4.62
N CYS A 334 -3.68 -8.06 -4.05
CA CYS A 334 -3.14 -7.74 -2.74
C CYS A 334 -4.12 -7.93 -1.55
N GLY A 335 -5.20 -8.70 -1.75
CA GLY A 335 -6.06 -9.23 -0.69
C GLY A 335 -6.14 -10.74 -0.88
N ASN A 336 -5.78 -11.47 0.17
CA ASN A 336 -5.58 -12.94 0.20
C ASN A 336 -6.52 -13.77 -0.67
#